data_AF-A0A3G8R5F8-F1
#
_entry.id   AF-A0A3G8R5F8-F1
#
_cell.length_a   1.000
_cell.length_b   1.000
_cell.length_c   1.000
_cell.angle_alpha   90.00
_cell.angle_beta   90.00
_cell.angle_gamma   90.00
#
_symmetry.space_group_name_H-M   'P 1'
#
loop_
_entity.id
_entity.type
_entity.pdbx_description
1 polymer ?
#
loop_
_entity_poly.entity_id
_entity_poly.type
_entity_poly.pdbx_seq_one_letter_code
_entity_poly.pdbx_strand_id
1 'polypeptide(L)'
;MKLFVTVKSLGKRKPALARHEIELNPTPETLRDLITATVALNVQKLREKQESVALIPFLTGEEIQAQGEIGKVGFGSIYNDGVPDIEDAVNTAMQAFEDGLYRVFVCDEEAIELDAPLSLHAGDEIVFIRFTMLAGGLW
;
A
#
# COMPACT_ATOMS: atom_id res chain seq x y z
N MET A 1 10.13 -10.71 -12.25
CA MET A 1 9.87 -11.89 -11.38
C MET A 1 8.46 -11.83 -10.84
N LYS A 2 7.84 -12.99 -10.61
CA LYS A 2 6.48 -13.11 -10.09
C LYS A 2 6.50 -13.16 -8.56
N LEU A 3 5.68 -12.36 -7.92
CA LEU A 3 5.53 -12.28 -6.47
C LEU A 3 4.04 -12.26 -6.11
N PHE A 4 3.72 -12.64 -4.89
CA PHE A 4 2.37 -12.51 -4.36
C PHE A 4 2.30 -11.39 -3.33
N VAL A 5 1.41 -10.44 -3.53
CA VAL A 5 1.18 -9.34 -2.61
C VAL A 5 -0.16 -9.52 -1.89
N THR A 6 -0.11 -9.43 -0.57
CA THR A 6 -1.29 -9.45 0.30
C THR A 6 -1.34 -8.14 1.08
N VAL A 7 -2.53 -7.56 1.21
CA VAL A 7 -2.75 -6.31 1.95
C VAL A 7 -3.72 -6.53 3.10
N LYS A 8 -3.30 -6.17 4.32
CA LYS A 8 -4.08 -6.37 5.56
C LYS A 8 -4.17 -5.07 6.35
N SER A 9 -5.35 -4.73 6.89
CA SER A 9 -5.50 -3.62 7.84
C SER A 9 -5.89 -4.16 9.21
N LEU A 10 -5.21 -3.66 10.25
CA LEU A 10 -5.54 -3.99 11.63
C LEU A 10 -6.68 -3.07 12.10
N GLY A 11 -7.87 -3.64 12.28
CA GLY A 11 -9.06 -2.93 12.78
C GLY A 11 -10.35 -3.19 12.01
N LYS A 12 -10.30 -3.69 10.78
CA LYS A 12 -11.49 -4.09 10.00
C LYS A 12 -11.69 -5.60 10.09
N ARG A 13 -12.93 -6.04 10.38
CA ARG A 13 -13.31 -7.46 10.59
C ARG A 13 -13.12 -8.37 9.37
N LYS A 14 -12.85 -7.81 8.18
CA LYS A 14 -12.59 -8.54 6.94
C LYS A 14 -11.17 -8.19 6.47
N PRO A 15 -10.33 -9.17 6.10
CA PRO A 15 -9.03 -8.88 5.49
C PRO A 15 -9.26 -7.98 4.27
N ALA A 16 -8.47 -6.91 4.16
CA ALA A 16 -8.74 -5.85 3.21
C ALA A 16 -8.66 -6.32 1.76
N LEU A 17 -7.78 -7.28 1.38
CA LEU A 17 -7.76 -7.89 0.04
C LEU A 17 -7.26 -9.34 0.00
N ALA A 18 -7.65 -10.03 -1.07
CA ALA A 18 -7.14 -11.34 -1.48
C ALA A 18 -5.68 -11.24 -1.96
N ARG A 19 -4.97 -12.37 -1.98
CA ARG A 19 -3.61 -12.51 -2.53
C ARG A 19 -3.57 -12.12 -4.01
N HIS A 20 -2.77 -11.13 -4.40
CA HIS A 20 -2.61 -10.66 -5.78
C HIS A 20 -1.27 -11.10 -6.35
N GLU A 21 -1.26 -11.64 -7.58
CA GLU A 21 -0.02 -11.89 -8.31
C GLU A 21 0.45 -10.59 -8.97
N ILE A 22 1.72 -10.23 -8.76
CA ILE A 22 2.37 -9.11 -9.42
C ILE A 22 3.66 -9.57 -10.10
N GLU A 23 4.05 -8.87 -11.15
CA GLU A 23 5.32 -9.08 -11.81
C GLU A 23 6.17 -7.82 -11.72
N LEU A 24 7.32 -7.92 -11.05
CA LEU A 24 8.26 -6.82 -10.86
C LEU A 24 9.53 -7.07 -11.69
N ASN A 25 9.93 -6.09 -12.50
CA ASN A 25 11.17 -6.14 -13.26
C ASN A 25 11.77 -4.72 -13.30
N PRO A 26 13.02 -4.51 -12.83
CA PRO A 26 13.99 -5.49 -12.31
C PRO A 26 13.58 -6.12 -10.97
N THR A 27 14.30 -7.17 -10.56
CA THR A 27 14.16 -7.75 -9.22
C THR A 27 14.54 -6.71 -8.16
N PRO A 28 13.67 -6.41 -7.19
CA PRO A 28 14.03 -5.52 -6.09
C PRO A 28 15.15 -6.11 -5.23
N GLU A 29 16.18 -5.32 -4.94
CA GLU A 29 17.30 -5.74 -4.08
C GLU A 29 17.17 -5.21 -2.66
N THR A 30 16.33 -4.19 -2.46
CA THR A 30 16.08 -3.54 -1.16
C THR A 30 14.59 -3.37 -0.91
N LEU A 31 14.22 -3.01 0.32
CA LEU A 31 12.82 -2.72 0.67
C LEU A 31 12.35 -1.46 -0.05
N ARG A 32 13.23 -0.47 -0.21
CA ARG A 32 12.99 0.73 -1.00
C ARG A 32 12.64 0.37 -2.45
N ASP A 33 13.41 -0.51 -3.08
CA ASP A 33 13.12 -0.94 -4.45
C ASP A 33 11.77 -1.67 -4.54
N LEU A 34 11.46 -2.51 -3.54
CA LEU A 34 10.22 -3.27 -3.50
C LEU A 34 9.01 -2.36 -3.39
N ILE A 35 9.02 -1.41 -2.45
CA ILE A 35 7.93 -0.43 -2.28
C ILE A 35 7.81 0.43 -3.53
N THR A 36 8.93 0.91 -4.08
CA THR A 36 8.95 1.75 -5.29
C THR A 36 8.32 1.04 -6.49
N ALA A 37 8.80 -0.17 -6.80
CA ALA A 37 8.32 -0.95 -7.93
C ALA A 37 6.85 -1.34 -7.76
N THR A 38 6.43 -1.66 -6.53
CA THR A 38 5.04 -1.99 -6.22
C THR A 38 4.14 -0.78 -6.43
N VAL A 39 4.48 0.39 -5.88
CA VAL A 39 3.67 1.61 -6.01
C VAL A 39 3.60 2.05 -7.47
N ALA A 40 4.72 2.09 -8.18
CA ALA A 40 4.77 2.47 -9.60
C ALA A 40 3.88 1.57 -10.46
N LEU A 41 3.95 0.25 -10.27
CA LEU A 41 3.09 -0.72 -10.96
C LEU A 41 1.60 -0.44 -10.69
N ASN A 42 1.25 -0.13 -9.45
CA ASN A 42 -0.14 0.14 -9.09
C ASN A 42 -0.65 1.44 -9.70
N VAL A 43 0.15 2.52 -9.67
CA VAL A 43 -0.20 3.82 -10.28
C VAL A 43 -0.39 3.65 -11.79
N GLN A 44 0.46 2.86 -12.44
CA GLN A 44 0.32 2.55 -13.85
C GLN A 44 -0.98 1.77 -14.14
N LYS A 45 -1.28 0.72 -13.37
CA LYS A 45 -2.53 -0.04 -13.49
C LYS A 45 -3.77 0.82 -13.28
N LEU A 46 -3.73 1.75 -12.32
CA LEU A 46 -4.82 2.69 -12.06
C LEU A 46 -5.01 3.65 -13.24
N ARG A 47 -3.91 4.17 -13.81
CA ARG A 47 -3.92 5.04 -15.01
C ARG A 47 -4.54 4.35 -16.20
N GLU A 48 -4.20 3.08 -16.41
CA GLU A 48 -4.70 2.27 -17.52
C GLU A 48 -6.17 1.82 -17.31
N LYS A 49 -6.80 2.18 -16.18
CA LYS A 49 -8.16 1.78 -15.76
C LYS A 49 -8.39 0.26 -15.80
N GLN A 50 -7.32 -0.52 -15.79
CA GLN A 50 -7.40 -1.98 -15.87
C GLN A 50 -7.90 -2.57 -14.55
N GLU A 51 -7.58 -1.94 -13.42
CA GLU A 51 -8.05 -2.32 -12.10
C GLU A 51 -8.14 -1.09 -11.18
N SER A 52 -9.22 -0.96 -10.40
CA SER A 52 -9.23 -0.10 -9.21
C SER A 52 -8.46 -0.83 -8.10
N VAL A 53 -7.13 -0.91 -8.22
CA VAL A 53 -6.33 -1.65 -7.23
C VAL A 53 -6.34 -0.87 -5.93
N ALA A 54 -6.92 -1.46 -4.88
CA ALA A 54 -7.02 -0.87 -3.55
C ALA A 54 -5.66 -0.70 -2.83
N LEU A 55 -4.53 -0.96 -3.51
CA LEU A 55 -3.19 -0.84 -2.96
C LEU A 55 -2.73 0.61 -2.82
N ILE A 56 -3.02 1.49 -3.80
CA ILE A 56 -2.64 2.92 -3.70
C ILE A 56 -3.36 3.59 -2.54
N PRO A 57 -4.71 3.54 -2.44
CA PRO A 57 -5.43 4.12 -1.30
C PRO A 57 -4.92 3.57 0.05
N PHE A 58 -4.50 2.30 0.05
CA PHE A 58 -3.93 1.66 1.24
C PHE A 58 -2.54 2.20 1.62
N LEU A 59 -1.62 2.36 0.67
CA LEU A 59 -0.24 2.80 0.91
C LEU A 59 -0.10 4.32 1.03
N THR A 60 -0.90 5.11 0.30
CA THR A 60 -0.86 6.58 0.33
C THR A 60 -1.66 7.19 1.48
N GLY A 61 -2.42 6.37 2.22
CA GLY A 61 -3.27 6.85 3.30
C GLY A 61 -4.66 7.31 2.85
N GLU A 62 -4.89 7.50 1.55
CA GLU A 62 -6.18 7.93 1.00
C GLU A 62 -7.23 6.83 1.18
N GLU A 63 -8.25 7.02 2.01
CA GLU A 63 -9.39 6.10 2.05
C GLU A 63 -10.41 6.52 0.98
N ILE A 64 -10.66 5.66 -0.03
CA ILE A 64 -11.92 5.75 -0.79
C ILE A 64 -13.01 5.25 0.17
N GLN A 65 -13.53 6.16 0.99
CA GLN A 65 -14.75 5.91 1.74
C GLN A 65 -15.84 5.67 0.70
N ALA A 66 -16.31 4.43 0.58
CA ALA A 66 -17.56 4.14 -0.12
C ALA A 66 -18.69 4.91 0.58
N GLN A 67 -18.94 6.13 0.14
CA GLN A 67 -20.06 6.98 0.54
C GLN A 67 -21.33 6.38 -0.04
N GLY A 68 -21.84 5.35 0.64
CA GLY A 68 -23.05 4.63 0.22
C GLY A 68 -24.14 4.47 1.27
N GLU A 69 -23.83 4.48 2.58
CA GLU A 69 -24.85 4.06 3.57
C GLU A 69 -25.15 5.03 4.71
N ILE A 70 -24.37 6.10 4.91
CA ILE A 70 -24.62 7.02 6.02
C ILE A 70 -24.41 8.43 5.53
N GLY A 71 -25.49 9.11 5.13
CA GLY A 71 -25.53 10.46 4.55
C GLY A 71 -24.92 11.55 5.42
N LYS A 72 -23.61 11.51 5.62
CA LYS A 72 -22.81 12.47 6.38
C LYS A 72 -21.78 13.05 5.41
N VAL A 73 -22.17 14.12 4.74
CA VAL A 73 -21.30 14.93 3.89
C VAL A 73 -20.44 15.78 4.82
N GLY A 74 -19.23 15.32 5.11
CA GLY A 74 -18.25 16.04 5.92
C GLY A 74 -17.33 16.87 5.03
N PHE A 75 -17.39 18.19 5.20
CA PHE A 75 -16.47 19.22 4.73
C PHE A 75 -15.46 18.85 3.61
N GLY A 76 -15.76 19.36 2.41
CA GLY A 76 -14.75 19.86 1.47
C GLY A 76 -13.55 18.95 1.26
N SER A 77 -13.81 17.70 0.89
CA SER A 77 -12.75 16.83 0.41
C SER A 77 -12.24 17.38 -0.92
N ILE A 78 -11.09 18.05 -0.87
CA ILE A 78 -10.22 18.18 -2.03
C ILE A 78 -9.66 16.76 -2.25
N TYR A 79 -10.50 15.85 -2.74
CA TYR A 79 -10.03 14.58 -3.27
C TYR A 79 -9.35 14.95 -4.58
N ASN A 80 -8.06 14.65 -4.68
CA ASN A 80 -7.42 14.63 -5.96
C ASN A 80 -8.00 13.41 -6.70
N ASP A 81 -9.11 13.58 -7.41
CA ASP A 81 -9.73 12.54 -8.26
C ASP A 81 -8.83 12.10 -9.44
N GLY A 82 -7.63 12.69 -9.55
CA GLY A 82 -6.61 12.34 -10.51
C GLY A 82 -5.75 11.17 -10.05
N VAL A 83 -5.37 10.32 -10.99
CA VAL A 83 -4.30 9.33 -10.77
C VAL A 83 -3.03 10.09 -10.36
N PRO A 84 -2.42 9.80 -9.19
CA PRO A 84 -1.25 10.53 -8.73
C PRO A 84 -0.07 10.33 -9.68
N ASP A 85 0.88 11.26 -9.63
CA ASP A 85 2.18 11.03 -10.25
C ASP A 85 2.90 9.86 -9.56
N ILE A 86 3.72 9.11 -10.31
CA ILE A 86 4.42 7.95 -9.77
C ILE A 86 5.42 8.37 -8.69
N GLU A 87 6.17 9.45 -8.90
CA GLU A 87 7.17 9.92 -7.95
C GLU A 87 6.51 10.38 -6.65
N ASP A 88 5.42 11.15 -6.76
CA ASP A 88 4.65 11.63 -5.60
C ASP A 88 4.06 10.45 -4.80
N ALA A 89 3.49 9.46 -5.49
CA ALA A 89 2.94 8.27 -4.84
C ALA A 89 4.02 7.45 -4.13
N VAL A 90 5.21 7.29 -4.74
CA VAL A 90 6.34 6.59 -4.14
C VAL A 90 6.83 7.34 -2.91
N ASN A 91 7.05 8.65 -2.98
CA ASN A 91 7.49 9.46 -1.85
C ASN A 91 6.51 9.38 -0.68
N THR A 92 5.21 9.44 -0.97
CA THR A 92 4.16 9.30 0.05
C THR A 92 4.20 7.92 0.72
N ALA A 93 4.37 6.86 -0.07
CA ALA A 93 4.46 5.49 0.46
C ALA A 93 5.73 5.27 1.30
N MET A 94 6.86 5.89 0.93
CA MET A 94 8.09 5.84 1.73
C MET A 94 7.91 6.54 3.06
N GLN A 95 7.36 7.77 3.04
CA GLN A 95 7.12 8.52 4.25
C GLN A 95 6.15 7.77 5.18
N ALA A 96 5.07 7.17 4.64
CA ALA A 96 4.14 6.38 5.42
C ALA A 96 4.78 5.13 6.06
N PHE A 97 5.79 4.55 5.44
CA PHE A 97 6.58 3.46 6.03
C PHE A 97 7.44 3.98 7.20
N GLU A 98 8.17 5.07 6.98
CA GLU A 98 9.01 5.72 8.00
C GLU A 98 8.19 6.22 9.19
N ASP A 99 6.98 6.73 8.95
CA ASP A 99 6.00 7.15 9.95
C ASP A 99 5.34 5.97 10.69
N GLY A 100 5.64 4.72 10.28
CA GLY A 100 5.10 3.51 10.90
C GLY A 100 3.60 3.28 10.63
N LEU A 101 3.04 3.91 9.59
CA LEU A 101 1.63 3.74 9.23
C LEU A 101 1.36 2.35 8.65
N TYR A 102 2.38 1.69 8.11
CA TYR A 102 2.31 0.28 7.72
C TYR A 102 3.67 -0.42 7.90
N ARG A 103 3.64 -1.75 7.91
CA ARG A 103 4.82 -2.62 7.92
C ARG A 103 4.79 -3.59 6.75
N VAL A 104 5.97 -4.04 6.33
CA VAL A 104 6.15 -4.98 5.22
C VAL A 104 6.77 -6.27 5.74
N PHE A 105 6.18 -7.40 5.36
CA PHE A 105 6.70 -8.73 5.65
C PHE A 105 7.00 -9.46 4.34
N VAL A 106 8.10 -10.21 4.33
CA VAL A 106 8.53 -11.08 3.24
C VAL A 106 8.67 -12.49 3.80
N CYS A 107 7.83 -13.42 3.34
CA CYS A 107 7.82 -14.81 3.82
C CYS A 107 7.82 -14.92 5.36
N ASP A 108 6.96 -14.13 6.02
CA ASP A 108 6.80 -14.01 7.48
C ASP A 108 7.93 -13.27 8.24
N GLU A 109 9.01 -12.87 7.56
CA GLU A 109 10.06 -12.03 8.13
C GLU A 109 9.76 -10.56 7.89
N GLU A 110 9.95 -9.74 8.92
CA GLU A 110 9.68 -8.31 8.80
C GLU A 110 10.86 -7.57 8.16
N ALA A 111 10.58 -6.78 7.12
CA ALA A 111 11.55 -5.85 6.54
C ALA A 111 11.46 -4.50 7.26
N ILE A 112 12.47 -4.20 8.08
CA ILE A 112 12.47 -3.04 8.99
C ILE A 112 13.16 -1.82 8.36
N GLU A 113 14.28 -2.03 7.67
CA GLU A 113 15.09 -0.95 7.10
C GLU A 113 14.89 -0.86 5.58
N LEU A 114 14.69 0.36 5.08
CA LEU A 114 14.45 0.62 3.65
C LEU A 114 15.60 0.14 2.76
N ASP A 115 16.84 0.35 3.22
CA ASP A 115 18.05 0.09 2.43
C ASP A 115 18.71 -1.25 2.80
N ALA A 116 18.07 -2.07 3.65
CA ALA A 116 18.55 -3.40 3.94
C ALA A 116 18.39 -4.33 2.72
N PRO A 117 19.37 -5.22 2.48
CA PRO A 117 19.31 -6.15 1.37
C PRO A 117 18.16 -7.14 1.57
N LEU A 118 17.42 -7.38 0.49
CA LEU A 118 16.26 -8.25 0.43
C LEU A 118 16.55 -9.42 -0.50
N SER A 119 16.42 -10.64 0.03
CA SER A 119 16.60 -11.87 -0.74
C SER A 119 15.25 -12.38 -1.21
N LEU A 120 14.78 -11.87 -2.36
CA LEU A 120 13.50 -12.24 -2.96
C LEU A 120 13.66 -13.40 -3.97
N HIS A 121 12.77 -14.37 -3.88
CA HIS A 121 12.62 -15.47 -4.82
C HIS A 121 11.28 -15.38 -5.55
N ALA A 122 11.22 -15.95 -6.76
CA ALA A 122 9.98 -16.01 -7.51
C ALA A 122 8.94 -16.86 -6.77
N GLY A 123 7.75 -16.29 -6.55
CA GLY A 123 6.65 -16.91 -5.81
C GLY A 123 6.60 -16.56 -4.33
N ASP A 124 7.53 -15.74 -3.83
CA ASP A 124 7.51 -15.25 -2.45
C ASP A 124 6.25 -14.43 -2.16
N GLU A 125 5.81 -14.49 -0.89
CA GLU A 125 4.69 -13.71 -0.39
C GLU A 125 5.19 -12.45 0.32
N ILE A 126 4.67 -11.31 -0.13
CA ILE A 126 4.88 -9.99 0.44
C ILE A 126 3.58 -9.55 1.09
N VAL A 127 3.62 -9.18 2.37
CA VAL A 127 2.44 -8.73 3.11
C VAL A 127 2.64 -7.29 3.57
N PHE A 128 1.74 -6.40 3.15
CA PHE A 128 1.64 -5.04 3.65
C PHE A 128 0.57 -4.98 4.75
N ILE A 129 0.95 -4.58 5.96
CA ILE A 129 0.04 -4.48 7.10
C ILE A 129 -0.06 -3.01 7.53
N ARG A 130 -1.24 -2.40 7.35
CA ARG A 130 -1.51 -1.02 7.76
C ARG A 130 -1.99 -0.97 9.21
N PHE A 131 -1.39 -0.06 9.96
CA PHE A 131 -1.81 0.30 11.30
C PHE A 131 -2.81 1.44 11.22
N THR A 132 -3.83 1.35 12.07
CA THR A 132 -4.75 2.45 12.30
C THR A 132 -4.30 3.14 13.58
N MET A 133 -3.81 4.36 13.49
CA MET A 133 -3.46 5.13 14.68
C MET A 133 -4.74 5.39 15.48
N LEU A 134 -4.78 4.89 16.72
CA LEU A 134 -5.87 5.17 17.64
C LEU A 134 -5.67 6.60 18.15
N ALA A 135 -6.51 7.53 17.72
CA ALA A 135 -6.59 8.83 18.38
C ALA A 135 -6.95 8.59 19.86
N GLY A 136 -6.11 9.08 20.77
CA GLY A 136 -6.28 8.91 22.21
C GLY A 136 -7.69 9.30 22.65
N GLY A 137 -8.30 8.49 23.52
CA GLY A 137 -9.56 8.85 24.16
C GLY A 137 -9.40 10.20 24.85
N LEU A 138 -10.36 11.10 24.66
CA LEU A 138 -10.45 12.34 25.43
C LEU A 138 -10.33 11.99 26.93
N TRP A 139 -9.37 12.60 27.61
CA TRP A 139 -9.35 12.69 29.07
C TRP A 139 -9.98 14.01 29.49
#